data_AF-A0A2D4JK38-F1
#
_entry.id   AF-A0A2D4JK38-F1
#
_cell.length_a   1.000
_cell.length_b   1.000
_cell.length_c   1.000
_cell.angle_alpha   90.00
_cell.angle_beta   90.00
_cell.angle_gamma   90.00
#
_symmetry.space_group_name_H-M   'P 1'
#
loop_
_entity.id
_entity.type
_entity.pdbx_description
1 polymer ?
#
loop_
_entity_poly.entity_id
_entity_poly.type
_entity_poly.pdbx_seq_one_letter_code
_entity_poly.pdbx_strand_id
1 'polypeptide(L)'
;GYYHLPVPREDVLFLSTWEEVMACQEQMLQPGQVVGIDMEWRPSFSTIEGKPQVSVVQLAIWGHVFLLDMFQLLRQGDQEVQAALCAFFQSLLGNPAILKLGYGMSEDLRNLMTTCGISGDANLQFCGILDLQLVHQKLPKRSKKSCQPALDPRPAKKKAGGS
;
A
#
# COMPACT_ATOMS: atom_id res chain seq x y z
N GLY A 1 12.43 -14.64 12.13
CA GLY A 1 11.44 -13.69 12.66
C GLY A 1 10.57 -13.23 11.51
N TYR A 2 9.32 -12.88 11.79
CA TYR A 2 8.44 -12.22 10.83
C TYR A 2 8.65 -10.71 10.90
N TYR A 3 8.33 -10.00 9.82
CA TYR A 3 8.34 -8.54 9.84
C TYR A 3 7.24 -8.04 10.78
N HIS A 4 7.57 -7.06 11.61
CA HIS A 4 6.60 -6.34 12.43
C HIS A 4 6.49 -4.92 11.88
N LEU A 5 5.25 -4.43 11.73
CA LEU A 5 5.00 -3.07 11.30
C LEU A 5 5.56 -2.10 12.36
N PRO A 6 6.51 -1.21 12.00
CA PRO A 6 7.10 -0.25 12.93
C PRO A 6 6.20 0.98 13.08
N VAL A 7 4.89 0.76 13.23
CA VAL A 7 3.87 1.79 13.39
C VAL A 7 3.04 1.42 14.63
N PRO A 8 2.85 2.33 15.59
CA PRO A 8 1.96 2.11 16.72
C PRO A 8 0.54 1.75 16.28
N ARG A 9 -0.19 1.00 17.10
CA ARG A 9 -1.52 0.51 16.70
C ARG A 9 -2.53 1.65 16.57
N GLU A 10 -2.38 2.69 17.39
CA GLU A 10 -3.15 3.92 17.37
C GLU A 10 -2.99 4.71 16.06
N ASP A 11 -1.89 4.51 15.33
CA ASP A 11 -1.62 5.15 14.04
C ASP A 11 -2.05 4.25 12.85
N VAL A 12 -2.70 3.12 13.13
CA VAL A 12 -3.39 2.28 12.14
C VAL A 12 -4.88 2.58 12.23
N LEU A 13 -5.34 3.49 11.38
CA LEU A 13 -6.70 4.01 11.39
C LEU A 13 -7.60 3.19 10.45
N PHE A 14 -8.65 2.60 11.02
CA PHE A 14 -9.69 1.92 10.24
C PHE A 14 -10.80 2.91 9.91
N LEU A 15 -11.01 3.17 8.62
CA LEU A 15 -11.93 4.19 8.10
C LEU A 15 -13.12 3.51 7.43
N SER A 16 -14.28 3.59 8.07
CA SER A 16 -15.53 2.94 7.65
C SER A 16 -16.64 3.92 7.25
N THR A 17 -16.51 5.20 7.61
CA THR A 17 -17.41 6.27 7.15
C THR A 17 -16.67 7.32 6.32
N TRP A 18 -17.43 8.09 5.54
CA TRP A 18 -16.84 9.13 4.69
C TRP A 18 -16.24 10.27 5.52
N GLU A 19 -16.84 10.61 6.66
CA GLU A 19 -16.34 11.63 7.59
C GLU A 19 -14.95 11.26 8.13
N GLU A 20 -14.71 9.98 8.42
CA GLU A 20 -13.40 9.48 8.86
C GLU A 20 -12.34 9.62 7.75
N VAL A 21 -12.70 9.32 6.50
CA VAL A 21 -11.83 9.53 5.33
C VAL A 21 -11.52 11.01 5.14
N MET A 22 -12.54 11.87 5.23
CA MET A 22 -12.40 13.32 5.11
C MET A 22 -11.50 13.92 6.20
N ALA A 23 -11.61 13.45 7.45
CA ALA A 23 -10.76 13.90 8.54
C ALA A 23 -9.27 13.57 8.32
N CYS A 24 -8.98 12.54 7.51
CA CYS A 24 -7.61 12.08 7.23
C CYS A 24 -7.09 12.54 5.86
N GLN A 25 -7.96 13.00 4.95
CA GLN A 25 -7.60 13.24 3.54
C GLN A 25 -6.44 14.22 3.39
N GLU A 26 -6.38 15.26 4.23
CA GLU A 26 -5.36 16.29 4.13
C GLU A 26 -3.98 15.71 4.40
N GLN A 27 -3.84 14.66 5.22
CA GLN A 27 -2.57 14.01 5.47
C GLN A 27 -2.07 13.22 4.25
N MET A 28 -3.00 12.60 3.52
CA MET A 28 -2.72 11.74 2.36
C MET A 28 -2.49 12.54 1.07
N LEU A 29 -3.12 13.72 0.94
CA LEU A 29 -3.12 14.50 -0.30
C LEU A 29 -2.13 15.67 -0.31
N GLN A 30 -1.17 15.73 0.64
CA GLN A 30 -0.15 16.77 0.65
C GLN A 30 0.80 16.68 -0.57
N PRO A 31 1.18 17.81 -1.19
CA PRO A 31 2.28 17.84 -2.15
C PRO A 31 3.58 17.32 -1.53
N GLY A 32 4.32 16.50 -2.27
CA GLY A 32 5.55 15.86 -1.82
C GLY A 32 5.35 14.59 -1.00
N GLN A 33 4.09 14.19 -0.72
CA GLN A 33 3.80 12.98 0.04
C GLN A 33 4.19 11.72 -0.75
N VAL A 34 4.61 10.70 0.00
CA VAL A 34 4.79 9.34 -0.51
C VAL A 34 3.72 8.46 0.11
N VAL A 35 2.89 7.86 -0.72
CA VAL A 35 1.76 7.04 -0.31
C VAL A 35 1.99 5.61 -0.80
N GLY A 36 2.18 4.67 0.11
CA GLY A 36 2.07 3.24 -0.17
C GLY A 36 0.61 2.85 -0.40
N ILE A 37 0.34 2.03 -1.41
CA ILE A 37 -0.98 1.57 -1.79
C ILE A 37 -0.97 0.06 -1.88
N ASP A 38 -1.92 -0.58 -1.22
CA ASP A 38 -2.23 -2.00 -1.34
C ASP A 38 -3.74 -2.22 -1.21
N MET A 39 -4.25 -3.35 -1.72
CA MET A 39 -5.69 -3.60 -1.77
C MET A 39 -6.01 -5.07 -1.53
N GLU A 40 -7.11 -5.31 -0.81
CA GLU A 40 -7.66 -6.66 -0.61
C GLU A 40 -9.01 -6.76 -1.29
N TRP A 41 -9.21 -7.81 -2.07
CA TRP A 41 -10.46 -8.07 -2.80
C TRP A 41 -11.31 -9.14 -2.13
N ARG A 42 -12.63 -9.02 -2.27
CA ARG A 42 -13.53 -10.12 -1.91
C ARG A 42 -13.44 -11.21 -2.99
N PRO A 43 -13.15 -12.47 -2.65
CA PRO A 43 -13.19 -13.56 -3.63
C PRO A 43 -14.63 -13.79 -4.10
N SER A 44 -14.84 -13.86 -5.42
CA SER A 44 -16.10 -14.27 -6.06
C SER A 44 -16.05 -15.78 -6.33
N PHE A 45 -16.95 -16.56 -5.73
CA PHE A 45 -16.93 -18.03 -5.83
C PHE A 45 -18.01 -18.61 -6.75
N SER A 46 -18.76 -17.78 -7.47
CA SER A 46 -19.74 -18.25 -8.46
C SER A 46 -19.74 -17.40 -9.73
N THR A 47 -20.10 -18.01 -10.87
CA THR A 47 -20.29 -17.33 -12.18
C THR A 47 -21.40 -16.27 -12.15
N ILE A 48 -22.19 -16.24 -11.06
CA ILE A 48 -23.33 -15.32 -10.85
C ILE A 48 -22.90 -14.10 -10.01
N GLU A 49 -21.88 -14.26 -9.15
CA GLU A 49 -21.26 -13.14 -8.43
C GLU A 49 -20.45 -12.31 -9.44
N GLY A 50 -20.71 -11.01 -9.47
CA GLY A 50 -20.15 -10.09 -10.44
C GLY A 50 -18.63 -9.94 -10.38
N LYS A 51 -18.10 -8.94 -11.11
CA LYS A 51 -16.66 -8.63 -11.15
C LYS A 51 -16.08 -8.48 -9.73
N PRO A 52 -14.81 -8.89 -9.50
CA PRO A 52 -14.16 -8.73 -8.20
C PRO A 52 -14.22 -7.27 -7.75
N GLN A 53 -14.61 -7.07 -6.49
CA GLN A 53 -14.71 -5.75 -5.87
C GLN A 53 -13.63 -5.61 -4.79
N VAL A 54 -13.05 -4.41 -4.73
CA VAL A 54 -12.12 -4.06 -3.66
C VAL A 54 -12.90 -3.99 -2.34
N SER A 55 -12.42 -4.72 -1.34
CA SER A 55 -13.03 -4.78 -0.01
C SER A 55 -12.33 -3.87 0.98
N VAL A 56 -11.00 -3.78 0.90
CA VAL A 56 -10.19 -2.87 1.71
C VAL A 56 -9.15 -2.20 0.81
N VAL A 57 -9.00 -0.88 0.95
CA VAL A 57 -7.85 -0.15 0.41
C VAL A 57 -6.95 0.26 1.57
N GLN A 58 -5.66 0.01 1.43
CA GLN A 58 -4.64 0.35 2.41
C GLN A 58 -3.81 1.50 1.86
N LEU A 59 -3.82 2.63 2.55
CA LEU A 59 -2.99 3.80 2.23
C LEU A 59 -2.00 4.01 3.36
N ALA A 60 -0.70 4.00 3.06
CA ALA A 60 0.35 4.18 4.06
C ALA A 60 1.14 5.43 3.76
N ILE A 61 1.23 6.35 4.72
CA ILE A 61 2.19 7.45 4.70
C ILE A 61 3.23 7.23 5.78
N TRP A 62 4.19 8.13 5.92
CA TRP A 62 5.13 8.04 7.02
C TRP A 62 4.41 8.09 8.37
N GLY A 63 4.57 7.03 9.17
CA GLY A 63 4.04 6.93 10.52
C GLY A 63 2.56 6.56 10.64
N HIS A 64 1.78 6.48 9.55
CA HIS A 64 0.35 6.15 9.62
C HIS A 64 -0.07 5.18 8.53
N VAL A 65 -1.05 4.34 8.85
CA VAL A 65 -1.73 3.46 7.90
C VAL A 65 -3.23 3.69 7.99
N PHE A 66 -3.87 3.93 6.85
CA PHE A 66 -5.30 4.11 6.71
C PHE A 66 -5.88 2.88 6.00
N LEU A 67 -6.79 2.19 6.67
CA LEU A 67 -7.50 1.02 6.15
C LEU A 67 -8.94 1.43 5.81
N LEU A 68 -9.21 1.68 4.53
CA LEU A 68 -10.52 2.09 4.06
C LEU A 68 -11.39 0.84 3.83
N ASP A 69 -12.46 0.70 4.62
CA ASP A 69 -13.50 -0.33 4.45
C ASP A 69 -14.42 0.04 3.29
N MET A 70 -13.99 -0.33 2.08
CA MET A 70 -14.71 -0.02 0.85
C MET A 70 -16.12 -0.60 0.83
N PHE A 71 -16.33 -1.75 1.47
CA PHE A 71 -17.64 -2.37 1.54
C PHE A 71 -18.62 -1.52 2.37
N GLN A 72 -18.20 -1.01 3.51
CA GLN A 72 -19.06 -0.14 4.31
C GLN A 72 -19.25 1.24 3.68
N LEU A 73 -18.17 1.85 3.18
CA LEU A 73 -18.23 3.16 2.53
C LEU A 73 -19.23 3.17 1.35
N LEU A 74 -19.22 2.13 0.53
CA LEU A 74 -20.12 2.03 -0.64
C LEU A 74 -21.55 1.61 -0.27
N ARG A 75 -21.75 0.86 0.83
CA ARG A 75 -23.07 0.41 1.26
C ARG A 75 -23.85 1.45 2.05
N GLN A 76 -23.15 2.21 2.89
CA GLN A 76 -23.76 3.23 3.74
C GLN A 76 -23.84 4.58 3.04
N GLY A 77 -22.92 4.84 2.11
CA GLY A 77 -22.91 6.06 1.31
C GLY A 77 -24.07 6.13 0.33
N ASP A 78 -24.70 7.30 0.26
CA ASP A 78 -25.55 7.66 -0.86
C ASP A 78 -24.72 7.88 -2.14
N GLN A 79 -25.37 8.27 -3.24
CA GLN A 79 -24.68 8.54 -4.49
C GLN A 79 -23.65 9.68 -4.38
N GLU A 80 -23.87 10.64 -3.47
CA GLU A 80 -22.95 11.75 -3.24
C GLU A 80 -21.67 11.28 -2.56
N VAL A 81 -21.80 10.47 -1.50
CA VAL A 81 -20.66 9.85 -0.81
C VAL A 81 -19.86 8.95 -1.76
N GLN A 82 -20.54 8.17 -2.60
CA GLN A 82 -19.85 7.35 -3.60
C GLN A 82 -19.09 8.22 -4.60
N ALA A 83 -19.68 9.29 -5.11
CA ALA A 83 -19.01 10.22 -6.01
C ALA A 83 -17.81 10.91 -5.35
N ALA A 84 -17.93 11.31 -4.08
CA ALA A 84 -16.87 11.93 -3.31
C ALA A 84 -15.69 10.96 -3.05
N LEU A 85 -15.98 9.71 -2.71
CA LEU A 85 -14.97 8.66 -2.58
C LEU A 85 -14.22 8.42 -3.90
N CYS A 86 -14.94 8.40 -5.02
CA CYS A 86 -14.34 8.30 -6.35
C CYS A 86 -13.45 9.51 -6.66
N ALA A 87 -13.92 10.72 -6.38
CA ALA A 87 -13.15 11.95 -6.56
C ALA A 87 -11.89 11.99 -5.68
N PHE A 88 -11.94 11.42 -4.46
CA PHE A 88 -10.77 11.25 -3.60
C PHE A 88 -9.70 10.38 -4.27
N PHE A 89 -10.06 9.20 -4.76
CA PHE A 89 -9.09 8.32 -5.45
C PHE A 89 -8.58 8.93 -6.75
N GLN A 90 -9.43 9.63 -7.51
CA GLN A 90 -9.00 10.37 -8.70
C GLN A 90 -7.98 11.47 -8.33
N SER A 91 -8.23 12.20 -7.26
CA SER A 91 -7.32 13.24 -6.76
C SER A 91 -5.99 12.64 -6.30
N LEU A 92 -6.02 11.56 -5.52
CA LEU A 92 -4.79 10.88 -5.06
C LEU A 92 -3.97 10.33 -6.24
N LEU A 93 -4.61 9.55 -7.11
CA LEU A 93 -3.93 8.81 -8.16
C LEU A 93 -3.53 9.70 -9.35
N GLY A 94 -4.29 10.77 -9.61
CA GLY A 94 -4.02 11.76 -10.65
C GLY A 94 -3.03 12.86 -10.27
N ASN A 95 -2.75 13.06 -8.98
CA ASN A 95 -1.89 14.15 -8.53
C ASN A 95 -0.39 13.84 -8.77
N PRO A 96 0.32 14.60 -9.63
CA PRO A 96 1.74 14.37 -9.93
C PRO A 96 2.68 14.79 -8.78
N ALA A 97 2.20 15.59 -7.82
CA ALA A 97 2.97 15.99 -6.65
C ALA A 97 3.02 14.90 -5.56
N ILE A 98 2.28 13.80 -5.72
CA ILE A 98 2.25 12.68 -4.78
C ILE A 98 2.87 11.46 -5.48
N LEU A 99 3.88 10.87 -4.84
CA LEU A 99 4.44 9.59 -5.25
C LEU A 99 3.62 8.45 -4.66
N LYS A 100 3.12 7.54 -5.50
CA LYS A 100 2.37 6.36 -5.10
C LYS A 100 3.24 5.12 -5.29
N LEU A 101 3.47 4.38 -4.21
CA LEU A 101 4.25 3.15 -4.19
C LEU A 101 3.32 1.95 -4.06
N GLY A 102 3.63 0.85 -4.73
CA GLY A 102 2.98 -0.44 -4.51
C GLY A 102 3.70 -1.53 -5.29
N TYR A 103 3.15 -2.74 -5.35
CA TYR A 103 3.83 -3.88 -5.95
C TYR A 103 2.87 -4.69 -6.83
N GLY A 104 3.03 -4.63 -8.16
CA GLY A 104 2.14 -5.32 -9.09
C GLY A 104 0.77 -4.63 -9.26
N MET A 105 0.74 -3.30 -9.17
CA MET A 105 -0.48 -2.50 -8.96
C MET A 105 -1.46 -2.44 -10.14
N SER A 106 -1.10 -2.99 -11.30
CA SER A 106 -1.92 -2.83 -12.52
C SER A 106 -3.32 -3.40 -12.36
N GLU A 107 -3.43 -4.54 -11.66
CA GLU A 107 -4.70 -5.19 -11.37
C GLU A 107 -5.48 -4.45 -10.28
N ASP A 108 -4.79 -4.04 -9.22
CA ASP A 108 -5.38 -3.33 -8.09
C ASP A 108 -6.04 -2.02 -8.53
N LEU A 109 -5.31 -1.21 -9.31
CA LEU A 109 -5.83 0.05 -9.83
C LEU A 109 -7.04 -0.19 -10.75
N ARG A 110 -6.99 -1.21 -11.62
CA ARG A 110 -8.13 -1.53 -12.50
C ARG A 110 -9.38 -1.92 -11.70
N ASN A 111 -9.20 -2.73 -10.66
CA ASN A 111 -10.30 -3.18 -9.80
C ASN A 111 -10.84 -2.04 -8.94
N LEU A 112 -9.99 -1.13 -8.47
CA LEU A 112 -10.42 0.08 -7.77
C LEU A 112 -11.26 0.97 -8.69
N MET A 113 -10.80 1.25 -9.91
CA MET A 113 -11.56 2.06 -10.87
C MET A 113 -12.93 1.43 -11.20
N THR A 114 -12.96 0.10 -11.34
CA THR A 114 -14.20 -0.65 -11.54
C THR A 114 -15.12 -0.55 -10.33
N THR A 115 -14.57 -0.65 -9.11
CA THR A 115 -15.32 -0.53 -7.85
C THR A 115 -15.91 0.88 -7.69
N CYS A 116 -15.17 1.91 -8.11
CA CYS A 116 -15.62 3.30 -8.16
C CYS A 116 -16.59 3.60 -9.32
N GLY A 117 -16.93 2.62 -10.18
CA GLY A 117 -17.79 2.86 -11.34
C GLY A 117 -17.20 3.84 -12.37
N ILE A 118 -15.89 4.10 -12.30
CA ILE A 118 -15.20 5.01 -13.22
C ILE A 118 -14.94 4.24 -14.53
N SER A 119 -15.87 4.41 -15.47
CA SER A 119 -15.78 3.90 -16.84
C SER A 119 -14.61 4.55 -17.59
N GLY A 120 -13.96 3.79 -18.48
CA GLY A 120 -12.72 4.15 -19.18
C GLY A 120 -12.74 5.42 -20.06
N ASP A 121 -13.88 6.12 -20.18
CA ASP A 121 -13.97 7.45 -20.80
C ASP A 121 -13.47 8.58 -19.89
N ALA A 122 -13.40 8.36 -18.58
CA ALA A 122 -12.67 9.25 -17.71
C ALA A 122 -11.17 9.04 -17.99
N ASN A 123 -10.54 10.00 -18.66
CA ASN A 123 -9.08 10.10 -18.83
C ASN A 123 -8.37 10.32 -17.48
N LEU A 124 -8.55 9.41 -16.51
CA LEU A 124 -7.76 9.43 -15.30
C LEU A 124 -6.36 9.00 -15.67
N GLN A 125 -5.51 9.99 -15.91
CA GLN A 125 -4.10 9.77 -16.06
C GLN A 125 -3.51 9.51 -14.67
N PHE A 126 -3.09 8.27 -14.43
CA PHE A 126 -2.33 7.95 -13.23
C PHE A 126 -0.97 8.65 -13.30
N CYS A 127 -0.69 9.52 -12.33
CA CYS A 127 0.56 10.26 -12.24
C CYS A 127 1.38 9.77 -11.05
N GLY A 128 2.71 9.87 -11.09
CA GLY A 128 3.55 9.59 -9.92
C GLY A 128 3.42 8.16 -9.38
N ILE A 129 3.13 7.16 -10.22
CA ILE A 129 3.07 5.75 -9.80
C ILE A 129 4.46 5.12 -9.94
N LEU A 130 4.93 4.45 -8.89
CA LEU A 130 6.13 3.63 -8.91
C LEU A 130 5.79 2.21 -8.46
N ASP A 131 5.68 1.31 -9.45
CA ASP A 131 5.51 -0.12 -9.20
C ASP A 131 6.86 -0.77 -8.84
N LEU A 132 6.99 -1.15 -7.58
CA LEU A 132 8.19 -1.76 -7.01
C LEU A 132 8.49 -3.13 -7.62
N GLN A 133 7.50 -3.82 -8.20
CA GLN A 133 7.73 -5.05 -8.93
C GLN A 133 8.63 -4.80 -10.16
N LEU A 134 8.38 -3.71 -10.89
CA LEU A 134 9.19 -3.32 -12.04
C LEU A 134 10.61 -2.91 -11.63
N VAL A 135 10.75 -2.26 -10.49
CA VAL A 135 12.06 -1.93 -9.91
C VAL A 135 12.81 -3.20 -9.54
N HIS A 136 12.17 -4.10 -8.79
CA HIS A 136 12.74 -5.38 -8.37
C HIS A 136 13.22 -6.21 -9.56
N GLN A 137 12.44 -6.30 -10.63
CA GLN A 137 12.82 -7.01 -11.85
C GLN A 137 14.08 -6.45 -12.53
N LYS A 138 14.37 -5.15 -12.35
CA LYS A 138 15.55 -4.46 -12.91
C LYS A 138 16.77 -4.49 -11.99
N LEU A 139 16.60 -4.84 -10.71
CA LEU A 139 17.73 -4.91 -9.78
C LEU A 139 18.64 -6.10 -10.14
N PRO A 140 19.97 -5.90 -10.14
CA PRO A 140 20.90 -6.99 -10.38
C PRO A 140 20.75 -8.05 -9.29
N LYS A 141 20.63 -9.32 -9.69
CA LYS A 141 20.57 -10.44 -8.75
C LYS A 141 21.87 -10.47 -7.95
N ARG A 142 21.82 -10.10 -6.66
CA ARG A 142 22.97 -10.26 -5.76
C ARG A 142 23.35 -11.75 -5.75
N SER A 143 24.57 -12.05 -6.20
CA SER A 143 25.23 -13.34 -5.99
C SER A 143 25.28 -13.61 -4.48
N LYS A 144 24.81 -14.77 -4.02
CA LYS A 144 24.83 -15.21 -2.61
C LYS A 144 26.25 -15.47 -2.06
N LYS A 145 27.29 -14.82 -2.59
CA LYS A 145 28.66 -14.96 -2.09
C LYS A 145 28.99 -13.80 -1.16
N SER A 146 29.18 -14.13 0.12
CA SER A 146 29.67 -13.30 1.23
C SER A 146 28.66 -12.40 1.97
N CYS A 147 27.74 -13.04 2.70
CA CYS A 147 27.44 -12.58 4.07
C CYS A 147 27.66 -13.78 4.99
N GLN A 148 28.93 -14.16 5.18
CA GLN A 148 29.28 -14.90 6.39
C GLN A 148 29.57 -13.84 7.46
N PRO A 149 28.94 -13.91 8.65
CA PRO A 149 29.39 -13.09 9.76
C PRO A 149 30.84 -13.47 10.08
N ALA A 150 31.69 -12.47 10.36
CA ALA A 150 33.06 -12.70 10.75
C ALA A 150 33.08 -13.68 11.93
N LEU A 151 33.76 -14.81 11.78
CA LEU A 151 34.04 -15.71 12.89
C LEU A 151 34.89 -14.94 13.90
N ASP A 152 34.41 -14.81 15.13
CA ASP A 152 35.16 -14.19 16.23
C ASP A 152 36.56 -14.81 16.34
N PRO A 153 37.63 -14.01 16.50
CA PRO A 153 38.96 -14.54 16.72
C PRO A 153 39.02 -15.24 18.07
N ARG A 154 39.25 -16.56 18.06
CA ARG A 154 39.50 -17.39 19.24
C ARG A 154 40.63 -16.79 20.10
N PRO A 155 40.49 -16.73 21.44
CA PRO A 155 41.58 -16.26 22.29
C PRO A 155 42.74 -17.26 22.29
N ALA A 156 43.96 -16.75 22.14
CA ALA A 156 45.19 -17.53 22.16
C ALA A 156 45.41 -18.18 23.54
N LYS A 157 45.61 -19.50 23.58
CA LYS A 157 46.10 -20.21 24.77
C LYS A 157 47.50 -19.69 25.12
N LYS A 158 47.65 -19.04 26.28
CA LYS A 158 48.97 -18.80 26.89
C LYS A 158 49.61 -20.16 27.20
N LYS A 159 50.80 -20.40 26.63
CA LYS A 159 51.71 -21.45 27.10
C LYS A 159 52.20 -21.06 28.49
N ALA A 160 51.83 -21.84 29.51
CA ALA A 160 52.51 -21.81 30.80
C ALA A 160 53.74 -22.72 30.68
N GLY A 161 54.93 -22.11 30.75
CA GLY A 161 56.18 -22.82 30.93
C GLY A 161 56.64 -22.69 32.38
N GLY A 162 57.03 -23.83 32.97
CA GLY A 162 58.11 -23.95 33.95
C GLY A 162 57.94 -23.34 35.34
N SER A 163 57.75 -24.20 36.34
CA SER A 163 58.84 -24.62 37.24
C SER A 163 58.50 -25.98 37.84
#